data_AF-A0A6I5CF08-F1
#
_entry.id   AF-A0A6I5CF08-F1
#
_cell.length_a   1.000
_cell.length_b   1.000
_cell.length_c   1.000
_cell.angle_alpha   90.00
_cell.angle_beta   90.00
_cell.angle_gamma   90.00
#
_symmetry.space_group_name_H-M   'P 1'
#
loop_
_entity.id
_entity.type
_entity.pdbx_description
1 polymer ?
#
loop_
_entity_poly.entity_id
_entity_poly.type
_entity_poly.pdbx_seq_one_letter_code
_entity_poly.pdbx_strand_id
1 'polypeptide(L)'
;KVGVGPGSICTTRVVAGIGVPQVTAIYEASLAARPAGIPLIGDGGLQYSGDIGKALAAGADTVMLGSLLAGCEESPGELLFINGKQFKSYRGMGSLGAMQSRGQARSYSKDRYFQAEVASDDKLVPEGIEGQVPYRGPLANVLHQLVGGLRQTMGYVGAASIGEMETKGRFVRITSAGLKESHPHDIQMTVEAPNYSGK
;
A
#
# COMPACT_ATOMS: atom_id res chain seq x y z
N LYS A 1 11.26 -4.83 -7.02
CA LYS A 1 10.08 -4.68 -6.13
C LYS A 1 10.53 -4.80 -4.69
N VAL A 2 10.16 -3.86 -3.82
CA VAL A 2 10.63 -3.79 -2.42
C VAL A 2 9.44 -3.66 -1.49
N GLY A 3 9.40 -4.53 -0.48
CA GLY A 3 8.39 -4.50 0.58
C GLY A 3 8.14 -5.89 1.17
N VAL A 4 8.44 -6.04 2.47
CA VAL A 4 8.18 -7.25 3.26
C VAL A 4 7.38 -6.87 4.51
N GLY A 5 6.12 -7.31 4.54
CA GLY A 5 5.17 -7.00 5.60
C GLY A 5 4.55 -5.59 5.67
N PRO A 6 4.70 -4.63 4.74
CA PRO A 6 4.11 -3.30 4.90
C PRO A 6 2.64 -3.21 4.44
N GLY A 7 2.14 -4.20 3.69
CA GLY A 7 0.80 -4.16 3.11
C GLY A 7 -0.31 -4.07 4.16
N SER A 8 -1.38 -3.33 3.88
CA SER A 8 -2.51 -3.08 4.80
C SER A 8 -3.28 -4.33 5.28
N ILE A 9 -3.07 -5.44 4.59
CA ILE A 9 -3.72 -6.74 4.73
C ILE A 9 -2.72 -7.86 5.04
N CYS A 10 -1.44 -7.51 5.23
CA CYS A 10 -0.37 -8.45 5.46
C CYS A 10 -0.14 -8.62 6.96
N THR A 11 -0.02 -9.86 7.41
CA THR A 11 0.26 -10.20 8.81
C THR A 11 1.64 -10.83 9.00
N THR A 12 2.49 -10.91 7.96
CA THR A 12 3.86 -11.45 8.02
C THR A 12 4.66 -10.93 9.22
N ARG A 13 4.60 -9.62 9.52
CA ARG A 13 5.34 -9.05 10.68
C ARG A 13 4.85 -9.57 12.02
N VAL A 14 3.58 -9.89 12.13
CA VAL A 14 2.95 -10.39 13.36
C VAL A 14 3.11 -11.90 13.47
N VAL A 15 2.85 -12.63 12.39
CA VAL A 15 2.83 -14.10 12.36
C VAL A 15 4.24 -14.68 12.31
N ALA A 16 5.10 -14.15 11.44
CA ALA A 16 6.47 -14.66 11.27
C ALA A 16 7.53 -13.82 12.00
N GLY A 17 7.17 -12.63 12.49
CA GLY A 17 8.15 -11.72 13.11
C GLY A 17 9.11 -11.04 12.13
N ILE A 18 8.85 -11.14 10.82
CA ILE A 18 9.77 -10.69 9.76
C ILE A 18 9.23 -9.45 9.05
N GLY A 19 10.11 -8.45 8.86
CA GLY A 19 9.84 -7.29 8.01
C GLY A 19 10.78 -6.11 8.28
N VAL A 20 10.74 -5.12 7.40
CA VAL A 20 11.53 -3.88 7.52
C VAL A 20 10.62 -2.67 7.30
N PRO A 21 10.68 -1.61 8.12
CA PRO A 21 9.95 -0.36 7.87
C PRO A 21 10.15 0.15 6.43
N GLN A 22 9.06 0.47 5.73
CA GLN A 22 9.06 0.54 4.27
C GLN A 22 9.94 1.65 3.69
N VAL A 23 10.02 2.81 4.36
CA VAL A 23 10.91 3.90 3.94
C VAL A 23 12.37 3.45 3.98
N THR A 24 12.78 2.79 5.07
CA THR A 24 14.12 2.21 5.20
C THR A 24 14.35 1.12 4.15
N ALA A 25 13.40 0.22 3.94
CA ALA A 25 13.53 -0.85 2.97
C ALA A 25 13.76 -0.32 1.54
N ILE A 26 12.99 0.70 1.14
CA ILE A 26 13.14 1.37 -0.16
C ILE A 26 14.53 2.03 -0.26
N TYR A 27 14.91 2.79 0.77
CA TYR A 27 16.20 3.49 0.80
C TYR A 27 17.37 2.51 0.66
N GLU A 28 17.45 1.50 1.51
CA GLU A 28 18.53 0.51 1.50
C GLU A 28 18.61 -0.26 0.18
N ALA A 29 17.46 -0.69 -0.36
CA ALA A 29 17.43 -1.37 -1.65
C ALA A 29 17.84 -0.46 -2.81
N SER A 30 17.54 0.85 -2.72
CA SER A 30 17.93 1.81 -3.75
C SER A 30 19.45 2.01 -3.80
N LEU A 31 20.17 1.93 -2.68
CA LEU A 31 21.63 2.02 -2.64
C LEU A 31 22.30 0.91 -3.46
N ALA A 32 21.69 -0.27 -3.54
CA ALA A 32 22.17 -1.37 -4.38
C ALA A 32 21.65 -1.29 -5.83
N ALA A 33 20.40 -0.89 -6.02
CA ALA A 33 19.76 -0.90 -7.34
C ALA A 33 20.27 0.22 -8.27
N ARG A 34 20.56 1.41 -7.73
CA ARG A 34 20.95 2.59 -8.53
C ARG A 34 22.28 2.42 -9.25
N PRO A 35 23.39 1.97 -8.63
CA PRO A 35 24.65 1.77 -9.35
C PRO A 35 24.54 0.73 -10.48
N ALA A 36 23.58 -0.19 -10.35
CA ALA A 36 23.27 -1.19 -11.37
C ALA A 36 22.30 -0.68 -12.46
N GLY A 37 21.78 0.54 -12.36
CA GLY A 37 20.81 1.10 -13.31
C GLY A 37 19.45 0.39 -13.29
N ILE A 38 19.09 -0.27 -12.19
CA ILE A 38 17.86 -1.05 -12.07
C ILE A 38 16.78 -0.24 -11.34
N PRO A 39 15.58 -0.05 -11.93
CA PRO A 39 14.51 0.69 -11.29
C PRO A 39 13.87 -0.09 -10.13
N LEU A 40 13.40 0.65 -9.14
CA LEU A 40 12.83 0.15 -7.90
C LEU A 40 11.34 0.48 -7.82
N ILE A 41 10.55 -0.55 -7.49
CA ILE A 41 9.11 -0.42 -7.20
C ILE A 41 8.91 -0.52 -5.68
N GLY A 42 8.40 0.53 -5.04
CA GLY A 42 7.98 0.51 -3.64
C GLY A 42 6.58 -0.11 -3.50
N ASP A 43 6.47 -1.26 -2.84
CA ASP A 43 5.26 -2.08 -2.80
C ASP A 43 4.69 -2.22 -1.37
N GLY A 44 3.49 -1.65 -1.16
CA GLY A 44 2.70 -1.81 0.05
C GLY A 44 2.96 -0.77 1.14
N GLY A 45 1.93 -0.52 1.95
CA GLY A 45 1.97 0.37 3.12
C GLY A 45 1.59 1.83 2.87
N LEU A 46 1.35 2.21 1.62
CA LEU A 46 0.90 3.56 1.25
C LEU A 46 -0.57 3.76 1.61
N GLN A 47 -0.86 4.77 2.43
CA GLN A 47 -2.21 5.07 2.91
C GLN A 47 -2.76 6.37 2.31
N TYR A 48 -1.88 7.31 2.00
CA TYR A 48 -2.24 8.62 1.44
C TYR A 48 -1.34 8.97 0.25
N SER A 49 -1.76 9.91 -0.58
CA SER A 49 -0.98 10.39 -1.73
C SER A 49 0.42 10.90 -1.34
N GLY A 50 0.55 11.53 -0.16
CA GLY A 50 1.84 11.97 0.37
C GLY A 50 2.84 10.84 0.59
N ASP A 51 2.38 9.60 0.84
CA ASP A 51 3.27 8.44 0.99
C ASP A 51 3.91 8.03 -0.33
N ILE A 52 3.27 8.34 -1.47
CA ILE A 52 3.87 8.15 -2.80
C ILE A 52 5.09 9.06 -2.92
N GLY A 53 4.94 10.34 -2.60
CA GLY A 53 6.04 11.30 -2.61
C GLY A 53 7.20 10.89 -1.69
N LYS A 54 6.90 10.40 -0.49
CA LYS A 54 7.91 9.86 0.44
C LYS A 54 8.62 8.63 -0.14
N ALA A 55 7.89 7.69 -0.75
CA ALA A 55 8.50 6.51 -1.36
C ALA A 55 9.46 6.88 -2.49
N LEU A 56 9.07 7.83 -3.35
CA LEU A 56 9.92 8.31 -4.45
C LEU A 56 11.15 9.07 -3.93
N ALA A 57 10.97 9.97 -2.96
CA ALA A 57 12.08 10.67 -2.32
C ALA A 57 13.03 9.72 -1.56
N ALA A 58 12.56 8.57 -1.11
CA ALA A 58 13.39 7.53 -0.50
C ALA A 58 14.22 6.73 -1.54
N GLY A 59 13.91 6.82 -2.84
CA GLY A 59 14.64 6.13 -3.90
C GLY A 59 13.86 5.10 -4.71
N ALA A 60 12.53 5.12 -4.65
CA ALA A 60 11.72 4.37 -5.59
C ALA A 60 11.50 5.17 -6.89
N ASP A 61 11.43 4.48 -8.02
CA ASP A 61 11.03 5.08 -9.31
C ASP A 61 9.52 5.06 -9.49
N THR A 62 8.87 4.06 -8.90
CA THR A 62 7.43 3.83 -8.98
C THR A 62 6.91 3.19 -7.69
N VAL A 63 5.59 3.24 -7.51
CA VAL A 63 4.91 2.59 -6.38
C VAL A 63 3.86 1.60 -6.86
N MET A 64 3.68 0.53 -6.09
CA MET A 64 2.63 -0.46 -6.31
C MET A 64 1.55 -0.30 -5.23
N LEU A 65 0.31 -0.13 -5.66
CA LEU A 65 -0.83 0.20 -4.79
C LEU A 65 -1.85 -0.93 -4.76
N GLY A 66 -2.25 -1.34 -3.56
CA GLY A 66 -3.34 -2.30 -3.33
C GLY A 66 -4.61 -1.59 -2.85
N SER A 67 -4.72 -1.39 -1.53
CA SER A 67 -5.93 -0.86 -0.86
C SER A 67 -6.44 0.48 -1.40
N LEU A 68 -5.53 1.35 -1.86
CA LEU A 68 -5.91 2.63 -2.46
C LEU A 68 -6.70 2.48 -3.76
N LEU A 69 -6.50 1.38 -4.48
CA LEU A 69 -7.15 1.09 -5.77
C LEU A 69 -8.22 0.00 -5.65
N ALA A 70 -8.20 -0.82 -4.59
CA ALA A 70 -9.11 -1.95 -4.42
C ALA A 70 -10.59 -1.56 -4.32
N GLY A 71 -10.90 -0.33 -3.91
CA GLY A 71 -12.28 0.18 -3.85
C GLY A 71 -12.79 0.79 -5.17
N CYS A 72 -11.98 0.84 -6.22
CA CYS A 72 -12.39 1.45 -7.49
C CYS A 72 -13.42 0.57 -8.21
N GLU A 73 -14.22 1.16 -9.08
CA GLU A 73 -15.23 0.47 -9.88
C GLU A 73 -14.62 -0.69 -10.70
N GLU A 74 -13.48 -0.44 -11.32
CA GLU A 74 -12.74 -1.34 -12.21
C GLU A 74 -12.01 -2.47 -11.47
N SER A 75 -11.88 -2.40 -10.14
CA SER A 75 -11.24 -3.48 -9.39
C SER A 75 -12.13 -4.75 -9.39
N PRO A 76 -11.55 -5.95 -9.29
CA PRO A 76 -12.35 -7.15 -9.12
C PRO A 76 -13.03 -7.17 -7.75
N GLY A 77 -14.13 -7.92 -7.63
CA GLY A 77 -14.87 -8.10 -6.37
C GLY A 77 -16.23 -7.42 -6.37
N GLU A 78 -17.18 -8.02 -5.65
CA GLU A 78 -18.55 -7.56 -5.58
C GLU A 78 -18.69 -6.29 -4.74
N LEU A 79 -19.68 -5.46 -5.09
CA LEU A 79 -20.08 -4.30 -4.32
C LEU A 79 -20.96 -4.75 -3.15
N LEU A 80 -20.50 -4.50 -1.94
CA LEU A 80 -21.19 -4.86 -0.70
C LEU A 80 -21.86 -3.62 -0.10
N PHE A 81 -23.09 -3.78 0.38
CA PHE A 81 -23.82 -2.73 1.08
C PHE A 81 -23.91 -3.06 2.56
N ILE A 82 -23.26 -2.26 3.40
CA ILE A 82 -23.19 -2.48 4.85
C ILE A 82 -23.53 -1.18 5.54
N ASN A 83 -24.60 -1.18 6.35
CA ASN A 83 -25.06 -0.01 7.11
C ASN A 83 -25.25 1.24 6.24
N GLY A 84 -25.79 1.06 5.03
CA GLY A 84 -26.03 2.16 4.07
C GLY A 84 -24.77 2.68 3.37
N LYS A 85 -23.60 2.06 3.58
CA LYS A 85 -22.35 2.41 2.89
C LYS A 85 -21.92 1.31 1.92
N GLN A 86 -21.28 1.73 0.83
CA GLN A 86 -20.76 0.84 -0.21
C GLN A 86 -19.30 0.45 0.07
N PHE A 87 -19.00 -0.84 -0.09
CA PHE A 87 -17.66 -1.42 0.10
C PHE A 87 -17.33 -2.39 -1.02
N LYS A 88 -16.04 -2.69 -1.22
CA LYS A 88 -15.57 -3.80 -2.05
C LYS A 88 -14.70 -4.75 -1.24
N SER A 89 -14.79 -6.04 -1.54
CA SER A 89 -13.93 -7.06 -0.92
C SER A 89 -12.45 -6.82 -1.26
N TYR A 90 -11.57 -6.91 -0.27
CA TYR A 90 -10.13 -6.79 -0.46
C TYR A 90 -9.40 -7.78 0.46
N ARG A 91 -8.56 -8.63 -0.12
CA ARG A 91 -7.89 -9.72 0.61
C ARG A 91 -6.42 -9.81 0.26
N GLY A 92 -5.63 -10.29 1.22
CA GLY A 92 -4.22 -10.56 1.00
C GLY A 92 -3.96 -11.87 0.31
N MET A 93 -2.88 -11.92 -0.47
CA MET A 93 -2.46 -13.14 -1.16
C MET A 93 -2.09 -14.26 -0.19
N GLY A 94 -1.71 -13.93 1.05
CA GLY A 94 -1.48 -14.87 2.14
C GLY A 94 -2.70 -15.14 3.03
N SER A 95 -3.89 -14.69 2.63
CA SER A 95 -5.14 -15.05 3.33
C SER A 95 -5.60 -16.46 2.96
N LEU A 96 -6.39 -17.07 3.82
CA LEU A 96 -6.94 -18.41 3.58
C LEU A 96 -7.72 -18.46 2.27
N GLY A 97 -8.65 -17.54 2.02
CA GLY A 97 -9.44 -17.54 0.79
C GLY A 97 -8.62 -17.28 -0.48
N ALA A 98 -7.44 -16.67 -0.38
CA ALA A 98 -6.51 -16.54 -1.50
C ALA A 98 -5.68 -17.82 -1.72
N MET A 99 -5.24 -18.47 -0.63
CA MET A 99 -4.42 -19.69 -0.66
C MET A 99 -5.23 -20.96 -0.92
N GLN A 100 -6.52 -20.98 -0.60
CA GLN A 100 -7.40 -22.12 -0.86
C GLN A 100 -7.45 -22.43 -2.36
N SER A 101 -7.31 -23.72 -2.68
CA SER A 101 -7.43 -24.18 -4.06
C SER A 101 -8.91 -24.20 -4.45
N ARG A 102 -9.26 -23.68 -5.63
CA ARG A 102 -10.64 -23.65 -6.12
C ARG A 102 -10.86 -24.81 -7.08
N GLY A 103 -11.43 -25.90 -6.60
CA GLY A 103 -11.62 -27.13 -7.39
C GLY A 103 -10.27 -27.75 -7.78
N GLN A 104 -10.09 -28.10 -9.06
CA GLN A 104 -8.81 -28.64 -9.56
C GLN A 104 -7.74 -27.58 -9.81
N ALA A 105 -8.05 -26.28 -9.68
CA ALA A 105 -7.10 -25.20 -9.90
C ALA A 105 -6.22 -24.99 -8.67
N ARG A 106 -4.91 -25.24 -8.82
CA ARG A 106 -3.89 -25.00 -7.80
C ARG A 106 -3.84 -23.51 -7.47
N SER A 107 -3.92 -23.13 -6.20
CA SER A 107 -3.73 -21.72 -5.82
C SER A 107 -2.28 -21.32 -6.04
N TYR A 108 -2.07 -20.30 -6.88
CA TYR A 108 -0.76 -19.68 -7.12
C TYR A 108 -0.24 -18.90 -5.91
N SER A 109 -1.08 -18.66 -4.89
CA SER A 109 -0.64 -17.91 -3.72
C SER A 109 -0.03 -18.78 -2.63
N LYS A 110 -0.29 -20.10 -2.59
CA LYS A 110 0.38 -21.02 -1.63
C LYS A 110 1.90 -21.01 -1.80
N ASP A 111 2.37 -21.09 -3.04
CA ASP A 111 3.79 -21.13 -3.36
C ASP A 111 4.53 -19.87 -2.92
N ARG A 112 3.88 -18.70 -3.05
CA ARG A 112 4.42 -17.41 -2.63
C ARG A 112 4.78 -17.35 -1.13
N TYR A 113 4.17 -18.18 -0.29
CA TYR A 113 4.42 -18.28 1.14
C TYR A 113 5.05 -19.63 1.53
N PHE A 114 5.66 -20.33 0.57
CA PHE A 114 6.33 -21.63 0.78
C PHE A 114 5.41 -22.71 1.38
N GLN A 115 4.10 -22.64 1.08
CA GLN A 115 3.08 -23.57 1.57
C GLN A 115 2.49 -24.46 0.47
N ALA A 116 3.21 -24.60 -0.66
CA ALA A 116 2.75 -25.38 -1.82
C ALA A 116 2.56 -26.89 -1.51
N GLU A 117 3.31 -27.42 -0.54
CA GLU A 117 3.27 -28.84 -0.13
C GLU A 117 2.35 -29.10 1.08
N VAL A 118 1.71 -28.06 1.62
CA VAL A 118 0.76 -28.24 2.73
C VAL A 118 -0.47 -28.98 2.22
N ALA A 119 -0.61 -30.24 2.65
CA ALA A 119 -1.55 -31.20 2.11
C ALA A 119 -3.04 -30.86 2.35
N SER A 120 -3.34 -30.02 3.34
CA SER A 120 -4.72 -29.69 3.70
C SER A 120 -4.85 -28.21 4.06
N ASP A 121 -5.94 -27.59 3.62
CA ASP A 121 -6.18 -26.16 3.75
C ASP A 121 -6.38 -25.70 5.21
N ASP A 122 -6.80 -26.60 6.10
CA ASP A 122 -6.92 -26.38 7.56
C ASP A 122 -5.57 -26.23 8.26
N LYS A 123 -4.48 -26.67 7.63
CA LYS A 123 -3.11 -26.57 8.16
C LYS A 123 -2.33 -25.38 7.60
N LEU A 124 -2.96 -24.56 6.74
CA LEU A 124 -2.32 -23.36 6.22
C LEU A 124 -2.10 -22.35 7.36
N VAL A 125 -0.93 -21.71 7.35
CA VAL A 125 -0.56 -20.63 8.27
C VAL A 125 -0.64 -19.30 7.51
N PRO A 126 -1.77 -18.57 7.59
CA PRO A 126 -1.97 -17.37 6.77
C PRO A 126 -1.13 -16.18 7.24
N GLU A 127 -0.49 -15.52 6.27
CA GLU A 127 0.25 -14.26 6.44
C GLU A 127 -0.49 -13.06 5.83
N GLY A 128 -1.81 -13.20 5.66
CA GLY A 128 -2.69 -12.11 5.29
C GLY A 128 -4.12 -12.33 5.75
N ILE A 129 -4.89 -11.25 5.71
CA ILE A 129 -6.31 -11.23 6.11
C ILE A 129 -7.22 -10.93 4.93
N GLU A 130 -8.50 -11.17 5.12
CA GLU A 130 -9.59 -10.76 4.24
C GLU A 130 -10.36 -9.64 4.91
N GLY A 131 -10.76 -8.64 4.13
CA GLY A 131 -11.51 -7.50 4.63
C GLY A 131 -12.22 -6.78 3.50
N GLN A 132 -12.57 -5.54 3.77
CA GLN A 132 -13.30 -4.69 2.83
C GLN A 132 -12.74 -3.27 2.87
N VAL A 133 -12.82 -2.60 1.73
CA VAL A 133 -12.45 -1.18 1.59
C VAL A 133 -13.65 -0.38 1.12
N PRO A 134 -13.78 0.91 1.51
CA PRO A 134 -14.84 1.76 0.99
C PRO A 134 -14.84 1.80 -0.54
N TYR A 135 -16.01 1.86 -1.15
CA TYR A 135 -16.15 2.13 -2.58
C TYR A 135 -15.61 3.53 -2.88
N ARG A 136 -14.79 3.65 -3.94
CA ARG A 136 -14.08 4.90 -4.30
C ARG A 136 -14.52 5.49 -5.64
N GLY A 137 -15.49 4.88 -6.31
CA GLY A 137 -15.90 5.29 -7.66
C GLY A 137 -14.89 4.89 -8.75
N PRO A 138 -14.93 5.57 -9.90
CA PRO A 138 -14.03 5.28 -11.03
C PRO A 138 -12.56 5.52 -10.69
N LEU A 139 -11.68 4.64 -11.17
CA LEU A 139 -10.23 4.69 -10.99
C LEU A 139 -9.64 6.04 -11.40
N ALA A 140 -10.16 6.63 -12.48
CA ALA A 140 -9.69 7.93 -12.99
C ALA A 140 -9.75 9.03 -11.91
N ASN A 141 -10.81 9.07 -11.11
CA ASN A 141 -10.99 10.06 -10.06
C ASN A 141 -10.00 9.84 -8.91
N VAL A 142 -9.78 8.58 -8.54
CA VAL A 142 -8.79 8.20 -7.52
C VAL A 142 -7.38 8.57 -7.98
N LEU A 143 -7.01 8.23 -9.21
CA LEU A 143 -5.71 8.57 -9.79
C LEU A 143 -5.50 10.08 -9.88
N HIS A 144 -6.52 10.85 -10.24
CA HIS A 144 -6.43 12.31 -10.26
C HIS A 144 -5.99 12.87 -8.89
N GLN A 145 -6.58 12.38 -7.79
CA GLN A 145 -6.20 12.79 -6.44
C GLN A 145 -4.80 12.33 -6.04
N LEU A 146 -4.43 11.09 -6.36
CA LEU A 146 -3.10 10.55 -6.05
C LEU A 146 -1.99 11.30 -6.79
N VAL A 147 -2.17 11.52 -8.10
CA VAL A 147 -1.23 12.27 -8.95
C VAL A 147 -1.21 13.74 -8.56
N GLY A 148 -2.36 14.34 -8.23
CA GLY A 148 -2.45 15.71 -7.71
C GLY A 148 -1.62 15.90 -6.44
N GLY A 149 -1.74 14.98 -5.47
CA GLY A 149 -0.93 15.00 -4.24
C GLY A 149 0.56 14.80 -4.50
N LEU A 150 0.93 13.93 -5.45
CA LEU A 150 2.33 13.78 -5.87
C LEU A 150 2.86 15.08 -6.49
N ARG A 151 2.12 15.71 -7.40
CA ARG A 151 2.50 17.00 -8.01
C ARG A 151 2.69 18.10 -6.97
N GLN A 152 1.83 18.16 -5.95
CA GLN A 152 2.03 19.09 -4.82
C GLN A 152 3.32 18.77 -4.07
N THR A 153 3.59 17.49 -3.77
CA THR A 153 4.83 17.08 -3.09
C THR A 153 6.06 17.48 -3.91
N MET A 154 6.06 17.23 -5.22
CA MET A 154 7.12 17.64 -6.14
C MET A 154 7.33 19.16 -6.12
N GLY A 155 6.24 19.93 -6.09
CA GLY A 155 6.27 21.39 -5.95
C GLY A 155 6.97 21.86 -4.68
N TYR A 156 6.62 21.29 -3.52
CA TYR A 156 7.26 21.63 -2.23
C TYR A 156 8.73 21.20 -2.16
N VAL A 157 9.10 20.06 -2.77
CA VAL A 157 10.49 19.58 -2.85
C VAL A 157 11.31 20.39 -3.88
N GLY A 158 10.65 21.09 -4.81
CA GLY A 158 11.30 21.77 -5.92
C GLY A 158 11.84 20.82 -6.99
N ALA A 159 11.18 19.67 -7.18
CA ALA A 159 11.55 18.64 -8.16
C ALA A 159 10.71 18.78 -9.45
N ALA A 160 11.36 19.01 -10.59
CA ALA A 160 10.70 19.13 -11.89
C ALA A 160 10.40 17.76 -12.53
N SER A 161 11.06 16.70 -12.06
CA SER A 161 10.90 15.32 -12.55
C SER A 161 10.95 14.31 -11.40
N ILE A 162 10.54 13.07 -11.66
CA ILE A 162 10.60 11.99 -10.66
C ILE A 162 12.05 11.71 -10.25
N GLY A 163 13.00 11.73 -11.18
CA GLY A 163 14.42 11.53 -10.86
C GLY A 163 15.00 12.60 -9.93
N GLU A 164 14.42 13.81 -9.92
CA GLU A 164 14.82 14.86 -8.98
C GLU A 164 14.29 14.64 -7.56
N MET A 165 13.23 13.85 -7.37
CA MET A 165 12.65 13.60 -6.05
C MET A 165 13.66 12.94 -5.11
N GLU A 166 14.45 12.02 -5.65
CA GLU A 166 15.47 11.29 -4.90
C GLU A 166 16.64 12.20 -4.49
N THR A 167 17.10 13.05 -5.40
CA THR A 167 18.29 13.88 -5.18
C THR A 167 17.98 15.13 -4.35
N LYS A 168 16.79 15.72 -4.52
CA LYS A 168 16.32 16.92 -3.82
C LYS A 168 15.52 16.61 -2.55
N GLY A 169 14.84 15.46 -2.51
CA GLY A 169 14.05 15.05 -1.35
C GLY A 169 14.90 14.92 -0.10
N ARG A 170 14.46 15.54 0.99
CA ARG A 170 15.08 15.43 2.32
C ARG A 170 14.00 15.15 3.35
N PHE A 171 14.35 14.33 4.33
CA PHE A 171 13.45 13.94 5.40
C PHE A 171 13.89 14.54 6.73
N VAL A 172 12.90 14.86 7.56
CA VAL A 172 13.08 15.08 8.99
C VAL A 172 12.30 13.98 9.71
N ARG A 173 12.95 13.34 10.69
CA ARG A 173 12.29 12.34 11.53
C ARG A 173 11.39 13.06 12.53
N ILE A 174 10.14 12.61 12.63
CA ILE A 174 9.16 13.15 13.56
C ILE A 174 8.86 12.16 14.67
N THR A 175 8.35 12.67 15.79
CA THR A 175 7.81 11.84 16.89
C THR A 175 6.34 11.48 16.62
N SER A 176 5.76 10.62 17.44
CA SER A 176 4.31 10.33 17.38
C SER A 176 3.44 11.58 17.59
N ALA A 177 3.91 12.54 18.39
CA ALA A 177 3.23 13.82 18.57
C ALA A 177 3.25 14.65 17.27
N GLY A 178 4.39 14.68 16.57
CA GLY A 178 4.49 15.33 15.26
C GLY A 178 3.61 14.67 14.19
N LEU A 179 3.41 13.34 14.26
CA LEU A 179 2.45 12.67 13.39
C LEU A 179 1.00 13.09 13.70
N LYS A 180 0.66 13.22 14.99
CA LYS A 180 -0.66 13.72 15.40
C LYS A 180 -0.90 15.16 14.90
N GLU A 181 0.12 16.02 15.02
CA GLU A 181 0.12 17.39 14.48
C GLU A 181 -0.05 17.41 12.95
N SER A 182 0.55 16.45 12.24
CA SER A 182 0.48 16.39 10.77
C SER A 182 -0.92 16.08 10.22
N HIS A 183 -1.77 15.43 11.01
CA HIS A 183 -3.17 15.15 10.66
C HIS A 183 -4.08 16.28 11.17
N PRO A 184 -5.24 16.57 10.56
CA PRO A 184 -6.22 17.48 11.16
C PRO A 184 -6.53 17.06 12.59
N HIS A 185 -6.39 18.00 13.54
CA HIS A 185 -6.63 17.78 14.96
C HIS A 185 -7.41 18.96 15.56
N ASP A 186 -8.04 18.72 16.70
CA ASP A 186 -8.81 19.71 17.48
C ASP A 186 -9.99 20.38 16.74
N ILE A 187 -10.56 19.67 15.75
CA ILE A 187 -11.76 20.09 14.99
C ILE A 187 -12.69 18.91 14.69
N GLN A 188 -13.97 19.19 14.49
CA GLN A 188 -14.93 18.21 13.98
C GLN A 188 -15.04 18.31 12.46
N MET A 189 -14.69 17.23 11.76
CA MET A 189 -14.83 17.17 10.30
C MET A 189 -16.32 17.09 9.94
N THR A 190 -16.80 18.03 9.12
CA THR A 190 -18.19 18.08 8.64
C THR A 190 -18.36 17.43 7.26
N VAL A 191 -17.30 17.46 6.44
CA VAL A 191 -17.26 16.90 5.09
C VAL A 191 -15.89 16.26 4.86
N GLU A 192 -15.88 15.03 4.34
CA GLU A 192 -14.64 14.36 3.95
C GLU A 192 -14.10 14.88 2.62
N ALA A 193 -12.79 15.09 2.55
CA ALA A 193 -12.13 15.44 1.31
C ALA A 193 -11.83 14.17 0.49
N PRO A 194 -11.87 14.21 -0.86
CA PRO A 194 -11.62 13.04 -1.71
C PRO A 194 -10.24 12.39 -1.51
N ASN A 195 -9.28 13.12 -0.99
CA ASN A 195 -7.90 12.71 -0.76
C ASN A 195 -7.56 12.42 0.71
N TYR A 196 -8.54 12.55 1.63
CA TYR A 196 -8.30 12.39 3.06
C TYR A 196 -9.54 11.84 3.78
N SER A 197 -9.44 10.61 4.26
CA SER A 197 -10.35 10.03 5.24
C SER A 197 -9.68 10.07 6.62
N GLY A 198 -10.40 10.57 7.63
CA GLY A 198 -9.94 10.54 9.02
C GLY A 198 -9.58 9.13 9.48
N LYS A 199 -8.71 9.05 10.50
CA LYS A 199 -8.47 7.81 11.23
C LYS A 199 -9.53 7.63 12.32
#